data_AF-A0A2S2R5C5-F1
#
_entry.id   AF-A0A2S2R5C5-F1
#
_cell.length_a   1.000
_cell.length_b   1.000
_cell.length_c   1.000
_cell.angle_alpha   90.00
_cell.angle_beta   90.00
_cell.angle_gamma   90.00
#
_symmetry.space_group_name_H-M   'P 1'
#
loop_
_entity.id
_entity.type
_entity.pdbx_description
1 polymer ?
#
loop_
_entity_poly.entity_id
_entity_poly.type
_entity_poly.pdbx_seq_one_letter_code
_entity_poly.pdbx_strand_id
1 'polypeptide(L)'
;MLSEKQDTLTIFYWLGQWIMSGIRSPYEVVCDYSKAILGAASKAFCNGRSLQNYVNDCFKALNGHDEYLPTTYIRIDVAHVIKIFCRIKHFSGIKNNSLKQFYVRGIRLLLTSDTFKEFNCILEALFTIILSETDGRCVGKGIIETPSEISRQLILENIRGLSSEKTLIYDIEADNDLTFYLNDENYENIDNYIHEEGISYMDEYLKQIYEKSKSNSEIEGDRLLAYFLPDLAKTLLRLCKDFPLWTNVMRKKFNSPYNIASSVVVENDFKELKTQILKFEIRPMTADKFIITHLNNIESNVKLLKSSLERASQVSKDNFSAENTEKKNSN
;
A
#
# COMPACT_ATOMS: atom_id res chain seq x y z
N MET A 1 -11.15 -3.16 -16.25
CA MET A 1 -10.74 -3.31 -17.67
C MET A 1 -11.43 -4.55 -18.25
N LEU A 2 -12.23 -4.38 -19.29
CA LEU A 2 -12.71 -5.52 -20.09
C LEU A 2 -11.63 -5.81 -21.13
N SER A 3 -10.90 -6.89 -20.94
CA SER A 3 -9.88 -7.34 -21.88
C SER A 3 -9.76 -8.86 -21.81
N GLU A 4 -9.60 -9.49 -22.96
CA GLU A 4 -9.26 -10.92 -23.07
C GLU A 4 -7.85 -11.22 -22.55
N LYS A 5 -6.98 -10.20 -22.50
CA LYS A 5 -5.60 -10.31 -22.02
C LYS A 5 -5.26 -9.19 -21.03
N GLN A 6 -4.68 -9.57 -19.90
CA GLN A 6 -4.31 -8.64 -18.83
C GLN A 6 -2.80 -8.68 -18.56
N ASP A 7 -2.01 -8.79 -19.63
CA ASP A 7 -0.56 -8.71 -19.56
C ASP A 7 -0.05 -7.26 -19.60
N THR A 8 1.21 -7.08 -19.20
CA THR A 8 1.89 -5.78 -19.15
C THR A 8 1.83 -4.99 -20.45
N LEU A 9 1.98 -5.65 -21.61
CA LEU A 9 2.04 -4.97 -22.90
C LEU A 9 0.65 -4.50 -23.34
N THR A 10 -0.36 -5.33 -23.13
CA THR A 10 -1.76 -4.98 -23.44
C THR A 10 -2.21 -3.77 -22.61
N ILE A 11 -1.92 -3.77 -21.30
CA ILE A 11 -2.25 -2.65 -20.41
C ILE A 11 -1.42 -1.42 -20.77
N PHE A 12 -0.13 -1.57 -21.07
CA PHE A 12 0.75 -0.47 -21.49
C PHE A 12 0.23 0.20 -22.75
N TYR A 13 -0.17 -0.58 -23.76
CA TYR A 13 -0.74 -0.05 -25.00
C TYR A 13 -2.00 0.77 -24.70
N TRP A 14 -2.90 0.25 -23.87
CA TRP A 14 -4.13 0.93 -23.49
C TRP A 14 -3.86 2.27 -22.76
N LEU A 15 -2.94 2.27 -21.77
CA LEU A 15 -2.50 3.51 -21.10
C LEU A 15 -1.80 4.47 -22.09
N GLY A 16 -1.05 3.94 -23.05
CA GLY A 16 -0.42 4.72 -24.12
C GLY A 16 -1.43 5.44 -24.99
N GLN A 17 -2.55 4.79 -25.34
CA GLN A 17 -3.65 5.43 -26.08
C GLN A 17 -4.26 6.62 -25.33
N TRP A 18 -4.32 6.56 -24.00
CA TRP A 18 -4.78 7.70 -23.19
C TRP A 18 -3.84 8.89 -23.31
N ILE A 19 -2.53 8.65 -23.21
CA ILE A 19 -1.52 9.71 -23.36
C ILE A 19 -1.56 10.29 -24.78
N MET A 20 -1.67 9.43 -25.80
CA MET A 20 -1.79 9.85 -27.20
C MET A 20 -3.05 10.67 -27.48
N SER A 21 -4.11 10.49 -26.67
CA SER A 21 -5.34 11.29 -26.73
C SER A 21 -5.19 12.69 -26.13
N GLY A 22 -3.97 13.10 -25.74
CA GLY A 22 -3.66 14.43 -25.19
C GLY A 22 -3.76 14.53 -23.67
N ILE A 23 -3.98 13.41 -22.98
CA ILE A 23 -4.03 13.38 -21.51
C ILE A 23 -2.60 13.42 -20.97
N ARG A 24 -2.33 14.32 -20.02
CA ARG A 24 -1.03 14.38 -19.34
C ARG A 24 -0.84 13.16 -18.43
N SER A 25 0.40 12.70 -18.30
CA SER A 25 0.72 11.68 -17.29
C SER A 25 0.28 12.15 -15.90
N PRO A 26 -0.34 11.26 -15.09
CA PRO A 26 -0.75 11.59 -13.75
C PRO A 26 0.47 11.86 -12.86
N TYR A 27 0.31 12.69 -11.82
CA TYR A 27 1.36 12.87 -10.82
C TYR A 27 1.52 11.64 -9.93
N GLU A 28 0.43 10.93 -9.66
CA GLU A 28 0.38 9.75 -8.80
C GLU A 28 -0.60 8.72 -9.39
N VAL A 29 -0.24 7.44 -9.27
CA VAL A 29 -1.05 6.29 -9.65
C VAL A 29 -1.08 5.32 -8.49
N VAL A 30 -2.28 4.96 -8.03
CA VAL A 30 -2.51 3.91 -7.04
C VAL A 30 -3.14 2.71 -7.74
N CYS A 31 -2.57 1.53 -7.56
CA CYS A 31 -3.13 0.30 -8.12
C CYS A 31 -2.88 -0.91 -7.21
N ASP A 32 -3.53 -2.02 -7.53
CA ASP A 32 -3.28 -3.30 -6.86
C ASP A 32 -1.84 -3.79 -7.08
N TYR A 33 -1.43 -4.79 -6.29
CA TYR A 33 -0.12 -5.45 -6.41
C TYR A 33 -0.10 -6.42 -7.61
N SER A 34 -0.44 -5.94 -8.81
CA SER A 34 -0.33 -6.66 -10.07
C SER A 34 0.92 -6.21 -10.82
N LYS A 35 1.87 -7.12 -11.05
CA LYS A 35 3.08 -6.83 -11.82
C LYS A 35 2.77 -6.40 -13.25
N ALA A 36 1.66 -6.87 -13.83
CA ALA A 36 1.20 -6.43 -15.13
C ALA A 36 0.80 -4.95 -15.13
N ILE A 37 0.01 -4.52 -14.14
CA ILE A 37 -0.42 -3.12 -13.99
C ILE A 37 0.77 -2.22 -13.63
N LEU A 38 1.58 -2.61 -12.65
CA LEU A 38 2.77 -1.86 -12.22
C LEU A 38 3.80 -1.72 -13.35
N GLY A 39 4.04 -2.79 -14.10
CA GLY A 39 4.90 -2.79 -15.28
C GLY A 39 4.36 -1.91 -16.41
N ALA A 40 3.05 -1.92 -16.61
CA ALA A 40 2.41 -1.08 -17.63
C ALA A 40 2.43 0.39 -17.25
N ALA A 41 2.14 0.72 -15.99
CA ALA A 41 2.16 2.08 -15.47
C ALA A 41 3.57 2.69 -15.50
N SER A 42 4.60 1.92 -15.09
CA SER A 42 6.00 2.36 -15.18
C SER A 42 6.41 2.64 -16.63
N LYS A 43 6.02 1.78 -17.57
CA LYS A 43 6.29 2.01 -19.00
C LYS A 43 5.53 3.21 -19.57
N ALA A 44 4.24 3.33 -19.28
CA ALA A 44 3.38 4.38 -19.83
C ALA A 44 3.74 5.76 -19.27
N PHE A 45 3.90 5.86 -17.96
CA PHE A 45 3.97 7.15 -17.28
C PHE A 45 5.38 7.57 -16.88
N CYS A 46 6.38 6.68 -17.02
CA CYS A 46 7.77 6.96 -16.64
C CYS A 46 8.76 6.70 -17.79
N ASN A 47 8.42 7.16 -19.00
CA ASN A 47 9.31 7.15 -20.18
C ASN A 47 9.80 5.74 -20.58
N GLY A 48 8.91 4.75 -20.57
CA GLY A 48 9.23 3.39 -21.03
C GLY A 48 10.06 2.54 -20.06
N ARG A 49 10.33 3.03 -18.84
CA ARG A 49 11.11 2.30 -17.82
C ARG A 49 10.43 0.96 -17.46
N SER A 50 11.24 -0.06 -17.22
CA SER A 50 10.76 -1.29 -16.60
C SER A 50 10.41 -1.02 -15.13
N LEU A 51 9.60 -1.90 -14.53
CA LEU A 51 9.26 -1.79 -13.11
C LEU A 51 10.51 -1.87 -12.22
N GLN A 52 11.45 -2.75 -12.55
CA GLN A 52 12.71 -2.88 -11.81
C GLN A 52 13.55 -1.61 -11.88
N ASN A 53 13.67 -1.00 -13.07
CA ASN A 53 14.38 0.27 -13.23
C ASN A 53 13.69 1.37 -12.43
N TYR A 54 12.36 1.47 -12.53
CA TYR A 54 11.56 2.42 -11.74
C TYR A 54 11.86 2.33 -10.24
N VAL A 55 11.84 1.12 -9.69
CA VAL A 55 12.09 0.86 -8.27
C VAL A 55 13.54 1.22 -7.89
N ASN A 56 14.52 0.87 -8.73
CA ASN A 56 15.92 1.24 -8.52
C ASN A 56 16.15 2.76 -8.57
N ASP A 57 15.45 3.45 -9.47
CA ASP A 57 15.54 4.89 -9.61
C ASP A 57 14.91 5.62 -8.41
N CYS A 58 13.78 5.12 -7.91
CA CYS A 58 13.22 5.58 -6.63
C CYS A 58 14.23 5.41 -5.50
N PHE A 59 14.91 4.26 -5.44
CA PHE A 59 15.92 3.99 -4.43
C PHE A 59 17.12 4.94 -4.52
N LYS A 60 17.61 5.24 -5.72
CA LYS A 60 18.65 6.25 -5.93
C LYS A 60 18.22 7.63 -5.43
N ALA A 61 16.98 8.04 -5.71
CA ALA A 61 16.42 9.31 -5.23
C ALA A 61 16.33 9.36 -3.69
N LEU A 62 16.00 8.24 -3.02
CA LEU A 62 16.05 8.15 -1.55
C LEU A 62 17.46 8.34 -0.99
N ASN A 63 18.49 7.94 -1.74
CA ASN A 63 19.89 8.11 -1.39
C ASN A 63 20.47 9.47 -1.82
N GLY A 64 19.63 10.43 -2.22
CA GLY A 64 20.03 11.80 -2.54
C GLY A 64 20.30 12.07 -4.03
N HIS A 65 20.11 11.09 -4.90
CA HIS A 65 20.25 11.25 -6.34
C HIS A 65 18.91 11.61 -7.00
N ASP A 66 18.45 12.84 -6.74
CA ASP A 66 17.15 13.34 -7.20
C ASP A 66 17.01 13.41 -8.73
N GLU A 67 18.12 13.41 -9.47
CA GLU A 67 18.14 13.32 -10.93
C GLU A 67 17.53 12.02 -11.49
N TYR A 68 17.42 10.97 -10.66
CA TYR A 68 16.77 9.72 -11.04
C TYR A 68 15.27 9.67 -10.70
N LEU A 69 14.72 10.69 -10.02
CA LEU A 69 13.33 10.68 -9.59
C LEU A 69 12.39 10.46 -10.79
N PRO A 70 11.55 9.40 -10.79
CA PRO A 70 10.59 9.18 -11.87
C PRO A 70 9.59 10.33 -12.01
N THR A 71 8.95 10.41 -13.16
CA THR A 71 7.95 11.46 -13.47
C THR A 71 6.62 11.26 -12.76
N THR A 72 6.28 10.01 -12.43
CA THR A 72 5.00 9.64 -11.81
C THR A 72 5.25 8.82 -10.55
N TYR A 73 4.53 9.15 -9.48
CA TYR A 73 4.56 8.35 -8.25
C TYR A 73 3.64 7.14 -8.39
N ILE A 74 4.20 5.94 -8.49
CA ILE A 74 3.44 4.69 -8.59
C ILE A 74 3.40 4.07 -7.20
N ARG A 75 2.19 3.80 -6.71
CA ARG A 75 1.94 3.26 -5.38
C ARG A 75 1.04 2.04 -5.44
N ILE A 76 1.23 1.15 -4.48
CA ILE A 76 0.37 -0.01 -4.29
C ILE A 76 -0.72 0.34 -3.26
N ASP A 77 -1.94 -0.07 -3.54
CA ASP A 77 -3.06 0.09 -2.63
C ASP A 77 -2.78 -0.55 -1.26
N VAL A 78 -3.04 0.22 -0.19
CA VAL A 78 -2.78 -0.16 1.19
C VAL A 78 -3.55 -1.40 1.63
N ALA A 79 -4.83 -1.52 1.25
CA ALA A 79 -5.65 -2.65 1.66
C ALA A 79 -5.15 -3.92 0.98
N HIS A 80 -4.73 -3.80 -0.27
CA HIS A 80 -4.10 -4.88 -1.01
C HIS A 80 -2.80 -5.35 -0.37
N VAL A 81 -1.95 -4.42 0.07
CA VAL A 81 -0.68 -4.72 0.75
C VAL A 81 -0.92 -5.38 2.12
N ILE A 82 -1.85 -4.86 2.93
CA ILE A 82 -2.23 -5.46 4.22
C ILE A 82 -2.77 -6.88 4.02
N LYS A 83 -3.61 -7.09 3.01
CA LYS A 83 -4.14 -8.42 2.65
C LYS A 83 -3.02 -9.40 2.32
N ILE A 84 -2.00 -8.97 1.58
CA ILE A 84 -0.80 -9.76 1.29
C ILE A 84 -0.06 -10.12 2.59
N PHE A 85 0.14 -9.16 3.49
CA PHE A 85 0.82 -9.41 4.77
C PHE A 85 0.08 -10.42 5.65
N CYS A 86 -1.25 -10.34 5.72
CA CYS A 86 -2.07 -11.28 6.49
C CYS A 86 -2.00 -12.71 5.95
N ARG A 87 -1.76 -12.88 4.64
CA ARG A 87 -1.76 -14.18 3.95
C ARG A 87 -0.36 -14.76 3.73
N ILE A 88 0.67 -14.20 4.36
CA ILE A 88 2.00 -14.79 4.32
C ILE A 88 1.91 -16.25 4.81
N LYS A 89 2.39 -17.18 3.99
CA LYS A 89 2.29 -18.63 4.21
C LYS A 89 2.84 -19.07 5.57
N HIS A 90 3.87 -18.39 6.08
CA HIS A 90 4.44 -18.67 7.39
C HIS A 90 3.51 -18.31 8.55
N PHE A 91 2.44 -17.55 8.33
CA PHE A 91 1.35 -17.35 9.29
C PHE A 91 0.26 -18.42 9.17
N SER A 92 0.16 -19.10 8.03
CA SER A 92 -0.80 -20.20 7.85
C SER A 92 -0.45 -21.36 8.80
N GLY A 93 -1.41 -21.78 9.61
CA GLY A 93 -1.22 -22.85 10.60
C GLY A 93 -0.68 -22.42 11.97
N ILE A 94 -0.19 -21.19 12.13
CA ILE A 94 0.13 -20.65 13.47
C ILE A 94 -1.17 -20.42 14.25
N LYS A 95 -1.33 -21.05 15.42
CA LYS A 95 -2.48 -20.85 16.32
C LYS A 95 -2.35 -19.59 17.19
N ASN A 96 -1.14 -19.10 17.38
CA ASN A 96 -0.87 -17.91 18.20
C ASN A 96 -1.25 -16.64 17.43
N ASN A 97 -2.46 -16.12 17.68
CA ASN A 97 -2.94 -14.89 17.05
C ASN A 97 -2.13 -13.66 17.47
N SER A 98 -1.61 -13.61 18.71
CA SER A 98 -0.80 -12.49 19.19
C SER A 98 0.52 -12.37 18.42
N LEU A 99 1.12 -13.51 18.05
CA LEU A 99 2.32 -13.54 17.21
C LEU A 99 2.04 -13.00 15.80
N LYS A 100 0.92 -13.41 15.19
CA LYS A 100 0.50 -12.88 13.88
C LYS A 100 0.23 -11.38 13.94
N GLN A 101 -0.51 -10.93 14.96
CA GLN A 101 -0.83 -9.52 15.15
C GLN A 101 0.43 -8.69 15.35
N PHE A 102 1.40 -9.19 16.11
CA PHE A 102 2.69 -8.52 16.28
C PHE A 102 3.37 -8.28 14.93
N TYR A 103 3.49 -9.32 14.10
CA TYR A 103 4.14 -9.19 12.80
C TYR A 103 3.35 -8.34 11.81
N VAL A 104 2.03 -8.52 11.71
CA VAL A 104 1.23 -7.68 10.80
C VAL A 104 1.28 -6.22 11.21
N ARG A 105 1.22 -5.90 12.51
CA ARG A 105 1.36 -4.53 13.03
C ARG A 105 2.79 -4.01 12.82
N GLY A 106 3.81 -4.85 12.97
CA GLY A 106 5.20 -4.52 12.65
C GLY A 106 5.42 -4.19 11.18
N ILE A 107 4.86 -4.97 10.26
CA ILE A 107 4.96 -4.68 8.81
C ILE A 107 4.08 -3.46 8.44
N ARG A 108 2.97 -3.21 9.14
CA ARG A 108 2.20 -1.96 9.00
C ARG A 108 3.03 -0.73 9.37
N LEU A 109 3.95 -0.83 10.34
CA LEU A 109 4.90 0.25 10.63
C LEU A 109 5.82 0.54 9.44
N LEU A 110 6.30 -0.49 8.73
CA LEU A 110 7.06 -0.30 7.48
C LEU A 110 6.24 0.43 6.42
N LEU A 111 4.98 0.00 6.23
CA LEU A 111 4.07 0.58 5.25
C LEU A 111 3.86 2.08 5.51
N THR A 112 3.72 2.46 6.78
CA THR A 112 3.43 3.83 7.21
C THR A 112 4.68 4.70 7.39
N SER A 113 5.88 4.11 7.28
CA SER A 113 7.16 4.83 7.42
C SER A 113 7.24 5.99 6.40
N ASP A 114 7.43 7.20 6.90
CA ASP A 114 7.44 8.44 6.11
C ASP A 114 8.87 8.92 5.81
N THR A 115 9.87 8.29 6.42
CA THR A 115 11.27 8.55 6.13
C THR A 115 12.03 7.27 5.85
N PHE A 116 13.04 7.37 4.98
CA PHE A 116 13.88 6.23 4.67
C PHE A 116 14.63 5.72 5.92
N LYS A 117 15.07 6.63 6.80
CA LYS A 117 15.70 6.28 8.08
C LYS A 117 14.78 5.46 8.98
N GLU A 118 13.54 5.88 9.14
CA GLU A 118 12.53 5.17 9.93
C GLU A 118 12.28 3.76 9.39
N PHE A 119 12.06 3.66 8.07
CA PHE A 119 11.90 2.37 7.39
C PHE A 119 13.07 1.42 7.71
N ASN A 120 14.30 1.90 7.62
CA ASN A 120 15.50 1.11 7.89
C ASN A 120 15.58 0.65 9.36
N CYS A 121 15.30 1.56 10.30
CA CYS A 121 15.29 1.23 11.72
C CYS A 121 14.26 0.13 12.05
N ILE A 122 13.06 0.24 11.49
CA ILE A 122 11.97 -0.73 11.72
C ILE A 122 12.29 -2.07 11.05
N LEU A 123 12.83 -2.05 9.83
CA LEU A 123 13.18 -3.26 9.09
C LEU A 123 14.30 -4.05 9.79
N GLU A 124 15.36 -3.37 10.25
CA GLU A 124 16.44 -3.98 11.02
C GLU A 124 15.93 -4.58 12.33
N ALA A 125 15.08 -3.85 13.05
CA ALA A 125 14.48 -4.35 14.29
C ALA A 125 13.63 -5.60 14.05
N LEU A 126 12.79 -5.60 13.01
CA LEU A 126 11.97 -6.77 12.64
C LEU A 126 12.84 -7.97 12.28
N PHE A 127 13.86 -7.81 11.44
CA PHE A 127 14.77 -8.93 11.12
C PHE A 127 15.50 -9.45 12.35
N THR A 128 15.96 -8.56 13.23
CA THR A 128 16.63 -8.96 14.47
C THR A 128 15.70 -9.82 15.32
N ILE A 129 14.44 -9.43 15.50
CA ILE A 129 13.44 -10.21 16.25
C ILE A 129 13.12 -11.55 15.55
N ILE A 130 12.96 -11.53 14.23
CA ILE A 130 12.62 -12.71 13.43
C ILE A 130 13.68 -13.81 13.58
N LEU A 131 14.95 -13.41 13.61
CA LEU A 131 16.12 -14.31 13.59
C LEU A 131 16.62 -14.70 14.99
N SER A 132 16.20 -14.02 16.05
CA SER A 132 16.72 -14.27 17.41
C SER A 132 15.89 -15.32 18.16
N GLU A 133 16.53 -16.38 18.65
CA GLU A 133 15.87 -17.39 19.50
C GLU A 133 15.65 -16.90 20.94
N THR A 134 16.50 -15.97 21.40
CA THR A 134 16.50 -15.44 22.77
C THR A 134 16.44 -13.90 22.79
N ASP A 135 15.96 -13.34 23.90
CA ASP A 135 15.95 -11.91 24.17
C ASP A 135 16.20 -11.65 25.68
N GLY A 136 16.04 -10.40 26.12
CA GLY A 136 16.31 -9.98 27.49
C GLY A 136 17.74 -9.45 27.68
N ARG A 137 18.44 -9.92 28.70
CA ARG A 137 19.79 -9.44 29.06
C ARG A 137 20.86 -10.36 28.51
N CYS A 138 21.96 -9.77 28.06
CA CYS A 138 23.13 -10.51 27.58
C CYS A 138 23.63 -11.49 28.65
N VAL A 139 23.75 -12.76 28.29
CA VAL A 139 24.28 -13.79 29.18
C VAL A 139 25.69 -13.40 29.64
N GLY A 140 25.92 -13.43 30.96
CA GLY A 140 27.21 -13.08 31.57
C GLY A 140 27.53 -11.57 31.69
N LYS A 141 26.67 -10.68 31.20
CA LYS A 141 26.84 -9.21 31.28
C LYS A 141 25.58 -8.51 31.77
N GLY A 142 24.96 -9.05 32.83
CA GLY A 142 23.55 -8.90 33.26
C GLY A 142 22.94 -7.50 33.48
N ILE A 143 23.58 -6.43 33.02
CA ILE A 143 23.03 -5.08 32.92
C ILE A 143 22.72 -4.71 31.45
N ILE A 144 23.40 -5.32 30.47
CA ILE A 144 23.30 -4.96 29.06
C ILE A 144 22.15 -5.75 28.42
N GLU A 145 21.20 -5.05 27.81
CA GLU A 145 20.12 -5.66 27.01
C GLU A 145 20.65 -6.18 25.66
N THR A 146 20.08 -7.28 25.18
CA THR A 146 20.42 -7.80 23.85
C THR A 146 19.83 -6.90 22.76
N PRO A 147 20.40 -6.89 21.54
CA PRO A 147 19.79 -6.18 20.41
C PRO A 147 18.36 -6.62 20.10
N SER A 148 18.06 -7.90 20.34
CA SER A 148 16.71 -8.48 20.22
C SER A 148 15.72 -7.83 21.21
N GLU A 149 16.14 -7.62 22.47
CA GLU A 149 15.32 -6.94 23.47
C GLU A 149 15.02 -5.49 23.08
N ILE A 150 16.06 -4.75 22.69
CA ILE A 150 15.94 -3.35 22.26
C ILE A 150 15.00 -3.24 21.04
N SER A 151 15.19 -4.14 20.06
CA SER A 151 14.35 -4.19 18.86
C SER A 151 12.89 -4.49 19.19
N ARG A 152 12.65 -5.46 20.09
CA ARG A 152 11.30 -5.84 20.53
C ARG A 152 10.61 -4.69 21.26
N GLN A 153 11.31 -4.00 22.16
CA GLN A 153 10.80 -2.82 22.85
C GLN A 153 10.44 -1.71 21.85
N LEU A 154 11.34 -1.39 20.91
CA LEU A 154 11.10 -0.40 19.86
C LEU A 154 9.82 -0.68 19.05
N ILE A 155 9.66 -1.92 18.56
CA ILE A 155 8.47 -2.28 17.76
C ILE A 155 7.20 -2.19 18.60
N LEU A 156 7.21 -2.67 19.85
CA LEU A 156 6.03 -2.59 20.72
C LEU A 156 5.66 -1.16 21.10
N GLU A 157 6.64 -0.29 21.35
CA GLU A 157 6.41 1.14 21.61
C GLU A 157 5.81 1.85 20.40
N ASN A 158 6.35 1.59 19.19
CA ASN A 158 5.81 2.16 17.96
C ASN A 158 4.38 1.66 17.67
N ILE A 159 4.09 0.37 17.94
CA ILE A 159 2.72 -0.18 17.82
C ILE A 159 1.76 0.51 18.82
N ARG A 160 2.21 0.79 20.05
CA ARG A 160 1.41 1.53 21.04
C ARG A 160 1.19 2.99 20.61
N GLY A 161 2.21 3.62 20.03
CA GLY A 161 2.15 4.98 19.49
C GLY A 161 1.09 5.11 18.38
N LEU A 162 1.01 4.14 17.48
CA LEU A 162 -0.04 4.06 16.45
C LEU A 162 -1.47 4.08 17.02
N SER A 163 -1.66 3.60 18.25
CA SER A 163 -2.97 3.55 18.90
C SER A 163 -3.40 4.90 19.51
N SER A 164 -2.47 5.86 19.63
CA SER A 164 -2.67 7.12 20.37
C SER A 164 -2.80 8.36 19.48
N GLU A 165 -2.35 8.30 18.22
CA GLU A 165 -2.53 9.39 17.26
C GLU A 165 -3.74 9.11 16.35
N LYS A 166 -4.68 10.07 16.32
CA LYS A 166 -5.83 10.11 15.41
C LYS A 166 -5.37 10.14 13.95
N THR A 167 -4.97 9.00 13.39
CA THR A 167 -4.93 8.77 11.94
C THR A 167 -6.21 8.05 11.56
N LEU A 168 -7.24 8.88 11.41
CA LEU A 168 -8.61 8.55 11.05
C LEU A 168 -8.68 7.67 9.79
N ILE A 169 -9.61 6.68 9.86
CA ILE A 169 -10.32 5.95 8.78
C ILE A 169 -10.08 4.42 8.74
N TYR A 170 -8.95 3.86 9.18
CA TYR A 170 -8.77 2.39 9.14
C TYR A 170 -8.86 1.66 10.48
N ASP A 171 -8.75 2.35 11.63
CA ASP A 171 -8.61 1.67 12.92
C ASP A 171 -9.91 1.13 13.55
N ILE A 172 -11.10 1.46 13.03
CA ILE A 172 -12.37 0.91 13.56
C ILE A 172 -12.82 -0.35 12.79
N GLU A 173 -12.42 -0.50 11.53
CA GLU A 173 -12.73 -1.70 10.74
C GLU A 173 -11.57 -2.70 10.74
N ALA A 174 -10.30 -2.26 10.80
CA ALA A 174 -9.14 -3.15 10.71
C ALA A 174 -8.98 -4.16 11.85
N ASP A 175 -9.40 -3.90 13.09
CA ASP A 175 -9.23 -4.91 14.17
C ASP A 175 -10.24 -6.08 14.04
N ASN A 176 -11.44 -5.82 13.49
CA ASN A 176 -12.38 -6.88 13.11
C ASN A 176 -12.04 -7.51 11.75
N ASP A 177 -11.58 -6.71 10.79
CA ASP A 177 -11.19 -7.18 9.46
C ASP A 177 -9.84 -7.91 9.44
N LEU A 178 -8.91 -7.65 10.35
CA LEU A 178 -7.65 -8.41 10.41
C LEU A 178 -7.93 -9.89 10.66
N THR A 179 -8.90 -10.19 11.53
CA THR A 179 -9.39 -11.55 11.75
C THR A 179 -10.09 -12.12 10.52
N PHE A 180 -10.80 -11.27 9.76
CA PHE A 180 -11.43 -11.66 8.49
C PHE A 180 -10.40 -11.97 7.38
N TYR A 181 -9.38 -11.13 7.21
CA TYR A 181 -8.32 -11.30 6.21
C TYR A 181 -7.40 -12.49 6.47
N LEU A 182 -7.22 -12.88 7.75
CA LEU A 182 -6.47 -14.07 8.16
C LEU A 182 -7.17 -15.40 7.78
N ASN A 183 -8.47 -15.38 7.44
CA ASN A 183 -9.30 -16.58 7.25
C ASN A 183 -9.81 -16.79 5.80
N ASP A 184 -9.44 -15.96 4.83
CA ASP A 184 -9.90 -16.07 3.43
C ASP A 184 -8.82 -16.68 2.52
N GLU A 185 -9.12 -17.83 1.92
CA GLU A 185 -8.17 -18.76 1.26
C GLU A 185 -7.82 -18.43 -0.21
N ASN A 186 -8.40 -17.40 -0.83
CA ASN A 186 -8.25 -17.16 -2.28
C ASN A 186 -7.23 -16.06 -2.65
N TYR A 187 -5.93 -16.21 -2.34
CA TYR A 187 -4.90 -15.30 -2.87
C TYR A 187 -3.67 -16.02 -3.43
N GLU A 188 -3.12 -15.48 -4.52
CA GLU A 188 -1.89 -15.97 -5.13
C GLU A 188 -0.72 -15.86 -4.15
N ASN A 189 -0.10 -17.01 -3.90
CA ASN A 189 0.94 -17.19 -2.91
C ASN A 189 2.16 -16.32 -3.27
N ILE A 190 2.63 -15.49 -2.35
CA ILE A 190 3.84 -14.65 -2.52
C ILE A 190 5.03 -15.52 -2.97
N ASP A 191 5.02 -16.81 -2.63
CA ASP A 191 6.01 -17.80 -3.05
C ASP A 191 6.16 -18.00 -4.56
N ASN A 192 5.14 -17.69 -5.36
CA ASN A 192 5.17 -17.83 -6.82
C ASN A 192 5.74 -16.60 -7.56
N TYR A 193 6.09 -15.53 -6.84
CA TYR A 193 6.58 -14.29 -7.43
C TYR A 193 8.09 -14.37 -7.65
N ILE A 194 8.49 -14.73 -8.87
CA ILE A 194 9.89 -14.71 -9.32
C ILE A 194 10.27 -13.26 -9.63
N HIS A 195 11.23 -12.71 -8.88
CA HIS A 195 11.93 -11.50 -9.30
C HIS A 195 13.02 -11.89 -10.30
N GLU A 196 13.17 -11.14 -11.39
CA GLU A 196 14.29 -11.31 -12.32
C GLU A 196 15.62 -11.10 -11.57
N GLU A 197 16.52 -12.08 -11.65
CA GLU A 197 17.84 -12.07 -11.03
C GLU A 197 18.74 -11.04 -11.75
N GLY A 198 18.70 -9.80 -11.29
CA GLY A 198 19.71 -8.79 -11.57
C GLY A 198 20.17 -8.21 -10.25
N ILE A 199 21.49 -8.19 -9.99
CA ILE A 199 22.06 -7.60 -8.78
C ILE A 199 21.78 -6.09 -8.81
N SER A 200 20.75 -5.64 -8.08
CA SER A 200 20.48 -4.22 -7.89
C SER A 200 21.26 -3.69 -6.69
N TYR A 201 21.67 -2.42 -6.74
CA TYR A 201 22.17 -1.67 -5.58
C TYR A 201 21.21 -1.74 -4.38
N MET A 202 19.90 -1.86 -4.63
CA MET A 202 18.90 -2.11 -3.58
C MET A 202 19.03 -3.50 -2.96
N ASP A 203 19.31 -4.54 -3.76
CA ASP A 203 19.43 -5.91 -3.25
C ASP A 203 20.63 -6.03 -2.31
N GLU A 204 21.76 -5.42 -2.67
CA GLU A 204 22.94 -5.34 -1.80
C GLU A 204 22.63 -4.59 -0.51
N TYR A 205 21.90 -3.48 -0.60
CA TYR A 205 21.50 -2.68 0.55
C TYR A 205 20.60 -3.47 1.52
N LEU A 206 19.55 -4.10 1.01
CA LEU A 206 18.66 -4.94 1.82
C LEU A 206 19.40 -6.13 2.44
N LYS A 207 20.36 -6.70 1.70
CA LYS A 207 21.23 -7.75 2.22
C LYS A 207 22.10 -7.25 3.37
N GLN A 208 22.65 -6.04 3.30
CA GLN A 208 23.42 -5.46 4.41
C GLN A 208 22.59 -5.31 5.69
N ILE A 209 21.33 -4.85 5.57
CA ILE A 209 20.41 -4.78 6.72
C ILE A 209 20.16 -6.17 7.29
N TYR A 210 19.92 -7.16 6.43
CA TYR A 210 19.71 -8.54 6.83
C TYR A 210 20.92 -9.14 7.55
N GLU A 211 22.13 -9.01 6.99
CA GLU A 211 23.36 -9.52 7.60
C GLU A 211 23.65 -8.83 8.94
N LYS A 212 23.44 -7.52 9.04
CA LYS A 212 23.57 -6.79 10.32
C LYS A 212 22.60 -7.32 11.37
N SER A 213 21.34 -7.55 10.98
CA SER A 213 20.31 -8.11 11.86
C SER A 213 20.64 -9.55 12.28
N LYS A 214 21.25 -10.32 11.39
CA LYS A 214 21.73 -11.67 11.68
C LYS A 214 22.86 -11.64 12.72
N SER A 215 23.86 -10.77 12.56
CA SER A 215 24.90 -10.58 13.58
C SER A 215 24.32 -10.13 14.93
N ASN A 216 23.29 -9.27 14.92
CA ASN A 216 22.58 -8.88 16.15
C ASN A 216 21.88 -10.07 16.82
N SER A 217 21.33 -11.01 16.03
CA SER A 217 20.61 -12.20 16.53
C SER A 217 21.50 -13.28 17.15
N GLU A 218 22.80 -13.25 16.88
CA GLU A 218 23.79 -14.17 17.47
C GLU A 218 24.07 -13.86 18.96
N ILE A 219 23.65 -12.69 19.45
CA ILE A 219 23.85 -12.29 20.85
C ILE A 219 22.76 -12.92 21.73
N GLU A 220 23.14 -13.95 22.49
CA GLU A 220 22.23 -14.70 23.35
C GLU A 220 21.74 -13.90 24.57
N GLY A 221 20.43 -13.99 24.79
CA GLY A 221 19.72 -13.44 25.94
C GLY A 221 19.44 -14.47 27.03
N ASP A 222 18.93 -13.99 28.16
CA ASP A 222 18.62 -14.80 29.35
C ASP A 222 17.24 -15.48 29.31
N ARG A 223 16.43 -15.22 28.28
CA ARG A 223 15.13 -15.88 28.08
C ARG A 223 14.82 -16.15 26.61
N LEU A 224 13.88 -17.06 26.37
CA LEU A 224 13.38 -17.39 25.03
C LEU A 224 12.50 -16.27 24.46
N LEU A 225 12.71 -15.92 23.19
CA LEU A 225 11.93 -14.93 22.49
C LEU A 225 10.65 -15.55 21.92
N ALA A 226 9.50 -15.14 22.45
CA ALA A 226 8.19 -15.62 21.97
C ALA A 226 7.87 -15.25 20.51
N TYR A 227 8.65 -14.36 19.92
CA TYR A 227 8.47 -13.87 18.55
C TYR A 227 9.35 -14.57 17.52
N PHE A 228 10.27 -15.46 17.89
CA PHE A 228 11.16 -16.14 16.95
C PHE A 228 10.40 -16.81 15.79
N LEU A 229 10.68 -16.43 14.54
CA LEU A 229 10.01 -16.95 13.35
C LEU A 229 10.90 -16.84 12.09
N PRO A 230 12.03 -17.55 12.03
CA PRO A 230 13.09 -17.32 11.04
C PRO A 230 12.62 -17.51 9.59
N ASP A 231 11.63 -18.38 9.37
CA ASP A 231 11.06 -18.63 8.04
C ASP A 231 10.45 -17.37 7.41
N LEU A 232 9.95 -16.43 8.22
CA LEU A 232 9.38 -15.17 7.75
C LEU A 232 10.42 -14.27 7.07
N ALA A 233 11.69 -14.39 7.45
CA ALA A 233 12.74 -13.46 7.02
C ALA A 233 12.88 -13.41 5.49
N LYS A 234 12.85 -14.58 4.82
CA LYS A 234 12.97 -14.66 3.36
C LYS A 234 11.79 -13.98 2.67
N THR A 235 10.57 -14.20 3.16
CA THR A 235 9.37 -13.55 2.61
C THR A 235 9.42 -12.04 2.80
N LEU A 236 9.79 -11.57 3.99
CA LEU A 236 9.90 -10.14 4.28
C LEU A 236 10.96 -9.48 3.40
N LEU A 237 12.12 -10.12 3.23
CA LEU A 237 13.19 -9.63 2.35
C LEU A 237 12.71 -9.49 0.90
N ARG A 238 11.95 -10.46 0.38
CA ARG A 238 11.36 -10.39 -0.97
C ARG A 238 10.37 -9.23 -1.09
N LEU A 239 9.47 -9.05 -0.13
CA LEU A 239 8.51 -7.94 -0.12
C LEU A 239 9.22 -6.58 -0.11
N CYS A 240 10.32 -6.48 0.62
CA CYS A 240 11.11 -5.26 0.68
C CYS A 240 11.76 -4.87 -0.65
N LYS A 241 11.88 -5.76 -1.64
CA LYS A 241 12.38 -5.37 -2.97
C LYS A 241 11.51 -4.37 -3.70
N ASP A 242 10.22 -4.28 -3.33
CA ASP A 242 9.27 -3.33 -3.90
C ASP A 242 8.91 -2.21 -2.90
N PHE A 243 9.68 -2.04 -1.80
CA PHE A 243 9.33 -1.10 -0.73
C PHE A 243 9.02 0.33 -1.17
N PRO A 244 9.67 0.92 -2.20
CA PRO A 244 9.33 2.28 -2.62
C PRO A 244 7.90 2.41 -3.17
N LEU A 245 7.28 1.30 -3.58
CA LEU A 245 5.92 1.25 -4.14
C LEU A 245 4.85 1.14 -3.06
N TRP A 246 5.09 0.40 -1.98
CA TRP A 246 4.07 0.11 -0.96
C TRP A 246 4.28 0.82 0.37
N THR A 247 5.39 1.55 0.55
CA THR A 247 5.63 2.40 1.72
C THR A 247 5.43 3.89 1.40
N ASN A 248 5.36 4.71 2.44
CA ASN A 248 5.20 6.16 2.30
C ASN A 248 6.54 6.93 2.16
N VAL A 249 7.68 6.24 2.12
CA VAL A 249 9.04 6.85 2.12
C VAL A 249 9.29 7.80 0.94
N MET A 250 8.62 7.58 -0.20
CA MET A 250 8.77 8.38 -1.41
C MET A 250 7.87 9.63 -1.44
N ARG A 251 6.89 9.74 -0.52
CA ARG A 251 5.85 10.79 -0.53
C ARG A 251 6.43 12.20 -0.64
N LYS A 252 7.44 12.50 0.18
CA LYS A 252 8.09 13.82 0.22
C LYS A 252 8.86 14.12 -1.06
N LYS A 253 9.47 13.11 -1.70
CA LYS A 253 10.20 13.28 -2.96
C LYS A 253 9.25 13.63 -4.11
N PHE A 254 8.06 13.02 -4.14
CA PHE A 254 7.04 13.30 -5.16
C PHE A 254 6.08 14.44 -4.79
N ASN A 255 6.23 15.07 -3.63
CA ASN A 255 5.31 16.09 -3.12
C ASN A 255 3.84 15.64 -3.10
N SER A 256 3.60 14.35 -2.80
CA SER A 256 2.23 13.84 -2.72
C SER A 256 1.50 14.38 -1.49
N PRO A 257 0.25 14.88 -1.63
CA PRO A 257 -0.57 15.28 -0.50
C PRO A 257 -1.14 14.09 0.27
N TYR A 258 -1.05 12.87 -0.27
CA TYR A 258 -1.70 11.68 0.26
C TYR A 258 -0.74 10.85 1.12
N ASN A 259 -1.03 10.76 2.42
CA ASN A 259 -0.27 9.90 3.34
C ASN A 259 -0.48 8.41 3.09
N ILE A 260 -1.62 8.02 2.51
CA ILE A 260 -2.00 6.63 2.29
C ILE A 260 -2.42 6.46 0.82
N ALA A 261 -1.88 5.44 0.16
CA ALA A 261 -2.33 5.00 -1.15
C ALA A 261 -3.61 4.17 -0.98
N SER A 262 -4.76 4.74 -1.30
CA SER A 262 -6.06 4.07 -1.16
C SER A 262 -6.86 4.15 -2.46
N SER A 263 -7.38 3.01 -2.90
CA SER A 263 -8.31 2.88 -4.03
C SER A 263 -9.78 2.80 -3.60
N VAL A 264 -10.11 3.08 -2.33
CA VAL A 264 -11.46 2.93 -1.75
C VAL A 264 -12.56 3.59 -2.58
N VAL A 265 -12.30 4.76 -3.17
CA VAL A 265 -13.28 5.44 -4.04
C VAL A 265 -13.62 4.57 -5.25
N VAL A 266 -12.59 4.05 -5.93
CA VAL A 266 -12.75 3.20 -7.12
C VAL A 266 -13.38 1.85 -6.76
N GLU A 267 -13.00 1.26 -5.63
CA GLU A 267 -13.61 0.02 -5.14
C GLU A 267 -15.09 0.18 -4.79
N ASN A 268 -15.47 1.33 -4.23
CA ASN A 268 -16.87 1.66 -3.98
C ASN A 268 -17.65 1.79 -5.28
N ASP A 269 -17.10 2.45 -6.31
CA ASP A 269 -17.73 2.53 -7.63
C ASP A 269 -17.93 1.14 -8.24
N PHE A 270 -16.92 0.25 -8.15
CA PHE A 270 -17.05 -1.13 -8.61
C PHE A 270 -18.06 -1.94 -7.80
N LYS A 271 -18.15 -1.72 -6.50
CA LYS A 271 -19.14 -2.34 -5.62
C LYS A 271 -20.54 -1.89 -6.02
N GLU A 272 -20.75 -0.61 -6.26
CA GLU A 272 -22.02 -0.05 -6.75
C GLU A 272 -22.40 -0.69 -8.11
N LEU A 273 -21.45 -0.75 -9.04
CA LEU A 273 -21.64 -1.41 -10.33
C LEU A 273 -22.10 -2.87 -10.19
N LYS A 274 -21.44 -3.64 -9.33
CA LYS A 274 -21.75 -5.07 -9.14
C LYS A 274 -23.05 -5.31 -8.39
N THR A 275 -23.37 -4.47 -7.39
CA THR A 275 -24.42 -4.75 -6.41
C THR A 275 -25.71 -3.96 -6.62
N GLN A 276 -25.64 -2.82 -7.29
CA GLN A 276 -26.79 -1.95 -7.54
C GLN A 276 -27.15 -1.94 -9.03
N ILE A 277 -26.18 -1.66 -9.89
CA ILE A 277 -26.42 -1.46 -11.34
C ILE A 277 -26.66 -2.80 -12.03
N LEU A 278 -25.76 -3.78 -11.84
CA LEU A 278 -25.83 -5.09 -12.49
C LEU A 278 -26.54 -6.15 -11.63
N LYS A 279 -27.33 -5.73 -10.63
CA LYS A 279 -27.98 -6.64 -9.67
C LYS A 279 -28.99 -7.56 -10.33
N PHE A 280 -29.79 -7.02 -11.24
CA PHE A 280 -30.90 -7.71 -11.90
C PHE A 280 -30.55 -8.19 -13.31
N GLU A 281 -29.30 -8.03 -13.72
CA GLU A 281 -28.83 -8.49 -15.02
C GLU A 281 -28.45 -9.97 -14.99
N ILE A 282 -28.80 -10.69 -16.05
CA ILE A 282 -28.45 -12.11 -16.21
C ILE A 282 -26.93 -12.24 -16.41
N ARG A 283 -26.29 -13.15 -15.66
CA ARG A 283 -24.85 -13.45 -15.75
C ARG A 283 -24.64 -14.89 -16.26
N PRO A 284 -23.62 -15.15 -17.12
CA PRO A 284 -22.69 -14.19 -17.71
C PRO A 284 -23.37 -13.27 -18.75
N MET A 285 -22.86 -12.04 -18.90
CA MET A 285 -23.35 -11.06 -19.88
C MET A 285 -22.31 -10.80 -20.96
N THR A 286 -22.76 -10.42 -22.15
CA THR A 286 -21.89 -10.02 -23.26
C THR A 286 -21.31 -8.63 -23.04
N ALA A 287 -20.12 -8.36 -23.59
CA ALA A 287 -19.38 -7.12 -23.34
C ALA A 287 -20.11 -5.86 -23.84
N ASP A 288 -20.78 -5.97 -24.99
CA ASP A 288 -21.65 -4.93 -25.54
C ASP A 288 -22.78 -4.56 -24.57
N LYS A 289 -23.47 -5.56 -24.00
CA LYS A 289 -24.53 -5.34 -23.01
C LYS A 289 -23.98 -4.67 -21.75
N PHE A 290 -22.83 -5.12 -21.26
CA PHE A 290 -22.15 -4.48 -20.14
C PHE A 290 -21.84 -3.00 -20.42
N ILE A 291 -21.26 -2.70 -21.59
CA ILE A 291 -20.87 -1.33 -21.97
C ILE A 291 -22.10 -0.43 -22.05
N ILE A 292 -23.17 -0.89 -22.72
CA ILE A 292 -24.41 -0.11 -22.85
C ILE A 292 -25.04 0.16 -21.47
N THR A 293 -25.17 -0.87 -20.62
CA THR A 293 -25.72 -0.70 -19.27
C THR A 293 -24.89 0.26 -18.44
N HIS A 294 -23.56 0.16 -18.52
CA HIS A 294 -22.68 1.05 -17.77
C HIS A 294 -22.73 2.50 -18.27
N LEU A 295 -22.73 2.72 -19.59
CA LEU A 295 -22.84 4.05 -20.19
C LEU A 295 -24.18 4.72 -19.86
N ASN A 296 -25.29 3.98 -19.94
CA ASN A 296 -26.61 4.50 -19.56
C ASN A 296 -26.67 4.92 -18.09
N ASN A 297 -26.00 4.17 -17.22
CA ASN A 297 -25.88 4.53 -15.81
C ASN A 297 -25.04 5.79 -15.60
N ILE A 298 -23.89 5.90 -16.27
CA ILE A 298 -23.05 7.10 -16.23
C ILE A 298 -23.85 8.32 -16.69
N GLU A 299 -24.57 8.21 -17.81
CA GLU A 299 -25.42 9.30 -18.31
C GLU A 299 -26.50 9.71 -17.30
N SER A 300 -27.15 8.73 -16.66
CA SER A 300 -28.16 8.97 -15.63
C SER A 300 -27.57 9.68 -14.41
N ASN A 301 -26.39 9.25 -13.94
CA ASN A 301 -25.68 9.88 -12.84
C ASN A 301 -25.25 11.32 -13.18
N VAL A 302 -24.79 11.57 -14.40
CA VAL A 302 -24.47 12.93 -14.87
C VAL A 302 -25.70 13.83 -14.86
N LYS A 303 -26.87 13.34 -15.27
CA LYS A 303 -28.14 14.09 -15.20
C LYS A 303 -28.55 14.40 -13.76
N LEU A 304 -28.39 13.45 -12.84
CA LEU A 304 -28.68 13.65 -11.41
C LEU A 304 -27.72 14.67 -10.77
N LEU A 305 -26.43 14.61 -11.10
CA LEU A 305 -25.44 15.58 -10.64
C LEU A 305 -25.74 16.97 -11.17
N LYS A 306 -26.05 17.10 -12.48
CA LYS A 306 -26.41 18.38 -13.09
C LYS A 306 -27.64 19.01 -12.42
N SER A 307 -28.71 18.23 -12.22
CA SER A 307 -29.91 18.75 -11.54
C SER A 307 -29.65 19.14 -10.07
N SER A 308 -28.70 18.48 -9.40
CA SER A 308 -28.30 18.81 -8.03
C SER A 308 -27.46 20.08 -7.97
N LEU A 309 -26.56 20.27 -8.94
CA LEU A 309 -25.79 21.52 -9.11
C LEU A 309 -26.72 22.70 -9.42
N GLU A 310 -27.70 22.51 -10.31
CA GLU A 310 -28.72 23.52 -10.64
C GLU A 310 -29.53 23.90 -9.39
N ARG A 311 -29.98 22.91 -8.60
CA ARG A 311 -30.66 23.18 -7.32
C ARG A 311 -29.78 23.93 -6.32
N ALA A 312 -28.51 23.55 -6.15
CA ALA A 312 -27.58 24.23 -5.24
C ALA A 312 -27.28 25.67 -5.67
N SER A 313 -27.19 25.92 -6.98
CA SER A 313 -27.00 27.27 -7.54
C SER A 313 -28.27 28.13 -7.48
N GLN A 314 -29.46 27.52 -7.50
CA GLN A 314 -30.72 28.21 -7.23
C GLN A 314 -30.80 28.67 -5.76
N VAL A 315 -30.55 27.74 -4.81
CA VAL A 315 -30.60 28.03 -3.36
C VAL A 315 -29.61 29.12 -2.95
N SER A 316 -28.41 29.13 -3.54
CA SER A 316 -27.41 30.18 -3.26
C SER A 316 -27.81 31.55 -3.83
N LYS A 317 -28.48 31.61 -4.99
CA LYS A 317 -29.06 32.86 -5.53
C LYS A 317 -30.23 33.36 -4.70
N ASP A 318 -31.09 32.47 -4.25
CA ASP A 318 -32.24 32.82 -3.40
C ASP A 318 -31.76 33.38 -2.05
N ASN A 319 -30.72 32.79 -1.45
CA ASN A 319 -30.10 33.34 -0.23
C ASN A 319 -29.42 34.71 -0.44
N PHE A 320 -28.73 34.91 -1.57
CA PHE A 320 -28.10 36.20 -1.89
C PHE A 320 -29.13 37.31 -2.20
N SER A 321 -30.28 36.95 -2.76
CA SER A 321 -31.37 37.89 -2.99
C SER A 321 -32.09 38.25 -1.68
N ALA A 322 -32.30 37.30 -0.78
CA ALA A 322 -32.87 37.52 0.54
C ALA A 322 -32.06 38.52 1.39
N GLU A 323 -30.73 38.36 1.45
CA GLU A 323 -29.83 39.29 2.18
C GLU A 323 -29.82 40.72 1.59
N ASN A 324 -30.01 40.86 0.28
CA ASN A 324 -30.10 42.18 -0.37
C ASN A 324 -31.46 42.87 -0.16
N THR A 325 -32.54 42.11 0.06
CA THR A 325 -33.83 42.66 0.49
C THR A 325 -33.81 43.14 1.93
N GLU A 326 -33.13 42.44 2.84
CA GLU A 326 -33.01 42.88 4.24
C GLU A 326 -32.20 44.19 4.39
N LYS A 327 -31.17 44.39 3.56
CA LYS A 327 -30.40 45.65 3.53
C LYS A 327 -31.15 46.84 2.90
N LYS A 328 -32.18 46.60 2.08
CA LYS A 328 -33.02 47.67 1.51
C LYS A 328 -34.15 48.12 2.43
N ASN A 329 -34.55 47.30 3.39
CA ASN A 329 -35.60 47.62 4.36
C ASN A 329 -35.06 48.21 5.68
N SER A 330 -33.75 48.48 5.75
CA SER A 330 -33.05 49.00 6.95
C SER A 330 -32.47 50.41 6.77
N ASN A 331 -32.88 51.15 5.74
CA ASN A 331 -32.57 52.58 5.55
C ASN A 331 -33.81 53.45 5.55
#